data_AF-A0A1V1NUG5-F1
#
_entry.id   AF-A0A1V1NUG5-F1
#
_cell.length_a   1.000
_cell.length_b   1.000
_cell.length_c   1.000
_cell.angle_alpha   90.00
_cell.angle_beta   90.00
_cell.angle_gamma   90.00
#
_symmetry.space_group_name_H-M   'P 1'
#
loop_
_entity.id
_entity.type
_entity.pdbx_description
1 polymer ?
#
loop_
_entity_poly.entity_id
_entity_poly.type
_entity_poly.pdbx_seq_one_letter_code
_entity_poly.pdbx_strand_id
1 'polypeptide(L)'
;MKKANIHPGSIGYIEAHGTGTSLGDPIEIRALMDAFEQYSTEKQYCAIGSVKSNIGHLESAAGIAALTKVILQMQHKQLVPSLHSEVLNPNITFEDSPFVVQQQLQAWTPITLSENGKEKPIHCEPASVLLVPEVPMPISFLNPLNHRKFRNI
;
A
#
# COMPACT_ATOMS: atom_id res chain seq x y z
N MET A 1 4.89 12.74 5.31
CA MET A 1 5.88 13.07 4.26
C MET A 1 6.66 14.34 4.57
N LYS A 2 6.03 15.51 4.73
CA LYS A 2 6.71 16.78 5.13
C LYS A 2 7.64 16.64 6.34
N LYS A 3 7.18 15.99 7.43
CA LYS A 3 7.99 15.77 8.65
C LYS A 3 9.21 14.86 8.43
N ALA A 4 9.11 13.90 7.51
CA ALA A 4 10.19 12.96 7.21
C ALA A 4 11.11 13.46 6.09
N ASN A 5 10.79 14.61 5.47
CA ASN A 5 11.47 15.15 4.29
C ASN A 5 11.60 14.14 3.13
N ILE A 6 10.54 13.34 2.90
CA ILE A 6 10.48 12.34 1.84
C ILE A 6 9.56 12.84 0.72
N HIS A 7 10.03 12.75 -0.52
CA HIS A 7 9.22 13.02 -1.71
C HIS A 7 8.25 11.84 -1.95
N PRO A 8 6.94 12.05 -2.12
CA PRO A 8 5.99 10.95 -2.32
C PRO A 8 6.32 10.05 -3.51
N GLY A 9 6.81 10.65 -4.61
CA GLY A 9 7.31 9.94 -5.79
C GLY A 9 8.48 8.98 -5.55
N SER A 10 9.07 9.00 -4.35
CA SER A 10 10.14 8.08 -3.95
C SER A 10 9.68 6.86 -3.15
N ILE A 11 8.37 6.76 -2.89
CA ILE A 11 7.77 5.65 -2.14
C ILE A 11 7.47 4.52 -3.13
N GLY A 12 8.15 3.38 -2.95
CA GLY A 12 8.03 2.22 -3.83
C GLY A 12 7.05 1.18 -3.35
N TYR A 13 6.65 1.26 -2.07
CA TYR A 13 5.68 0.35 -1.51
C TYR A 13 4.84 1.03 -0.42
N ILE A 14 3.55 0.71 -0.40
CA ILE A 14 2.62 1.08 0.67
C ILE A 14 2.06 -0.19 1.30
N GLU A 15 2.20 -0.27 2.62
CA GLU A 15 1.47 -1.23 3.43
C GLU A 15 0.19 -0.54 3.92
N ALA A 16 -0.91 -0.83 3.23
CA ALA A 16 -2.22 -0.25 3.46
C ALA A 16 -2.88 -0.82 4.72
N HIS A 17 -3.87 -0.11 5.24
CA HIS A 17 -4.79 -0.66 6.22
C HIS A 17 -5.57 -1.83 5.60
N GLY A 18 -6.05 -1.65 4.36
CA GLY A 18 -6.45 -2.70 3.43
C GLY A 18 -7.40 -3.71 4.06
N THR A 19 -8.57 -3.22 4.47
CA THR A 19 -9.59 -4.05 5.14
C THR A 19 -10.27 -5.00 4.17
N GLY A 20 -10.16 -4.81 2.86
CA GLY A 20 -10.82 -5.67 1.88
C GLY A 20 -12.30 -5.33 1.72
N THR A 21 -12.72 -4.12 2.14
CA THR A 21 -14.14 -3.72 2.14
C THR A 21 -14.48 -2.93 0.88
N SER A 22 -15.63 -3.23 0.28
CA SER A 22 -16.03 -2.62 -1.00
C SER A 22 -16.15 -1.09 -0.97
N LEU A 23 -16.37 -0.49 0.21
CA LEU A 23 -16.48 0.96 0.41
C LEU A 23 -15.25 1.58 1.08
N GLY A 24 -14.62 0.88 2.03
CA GLY A 24 -13.48 1.42 2.75
C GLY A 24 -12.23 1.51 1.90
N ASP A 25 -11.97 0.49 1.08
CA ASP A 25 -10.75 0.46 0.25
C ASP A 25 -10.74 1.59 -0.80
N PRO A 26 -11.85 1.91 -1.51
CA PRO A 26 -11.89 3.10 -2.38
C PRO A 26 -11.61 4.42 -1.65
N ILE A 27 -12.07 4.56 -0.41
CA ILE A 27 -11.81 5.76 0.41
C ILE A 27 -10.32 5.83 0.76
N GLU A 28 -9.73 4.71 1.17
CA GLU A 28 -8.29 4.63 1.48
C GLU A 28 -7.43 4.96 0.25
N ILE A 29 -7.72 4.35 -0.90
CA ILE A 29 -6.96 4.61 -2.13
C ILE A 29 -7.14 6.05 -2.60
N ARG A 30 -8.35 6.62 -2.55
CA ARG A 30 -8.56 8.03 -2.93
C ARG A 30 -7.77 8.98 -2.04
N ALA A 31 -7.77 8.75 -0.73
CA ALA A 31 -6.99 9.56 0.21
C ALA A 31 -5.47 9.47 -0.07
N LEU A 32 -4.98 8.28 -0.44
CA LEU A 32 -3.60 8.10 -0.88
C LEU A 32 -3.33 8.84 -2.21
N MET A 33 -4.24 8.77 -3.18
CA MET A 33 -4.10 9.49 -4.45
C MET A 33 -4.00 10.99 -4.23
N ASP A 34 -4.89 11.57 -3.42
CA ASP A 34 -4.89 13.01 -3.10
C ASP A 34 -3.57 13.45 -2.45
N ALA A 35 -2.94 12.59 -1.64
CA ALA A 35 -1.66 12.86 -1.00
C ALA A 35 -0.46 12.79 -1.97
N PHE A 36 -0.58 12.06 -3.08
CA PHE A 36 0.49 11.83 -4.06
C PHE A 36 0.36 12.73 -5.31
N GLU A 37 -0.85 13.09 -5.72
CA GLU A 37 -1.17 13.79 -6.98
C GLU A 37 -0.44 15.14 -7.11
N GLN A 38 -0.20 15.84 -5.99
CA GLN A 38 0.51 17.12 -5.99
C GLN A 38 2.03 17.00 -6.20
N TYR A 39 2.57 15.79 -6.21
CA TYR A 39 4.01 15.55 -6.15
C TYR A 39 4.53 14.63 -7.26
N SER A 40 3.67 13.85 -7.91
CA SER A 40 4.07 12.93 -8.97
C SER A 40 2.96 12.76 -9.98
N THR A 41 3.29 12.92 -11.26
CA THR A 41 2.42 12.54 -12.38
C THR A 41 2.66 11.12 -12.85
N GLU A 42 3.71 10.45 -12.36
CA GLU A 42 4.00 9.05 -12.67
C GLU A 42 2.86 8.16 -12.18
N LYS A 43 2.50 7.17 -13.01
CA LYS A 43 1.46 6.18 -12.73
C LYS A 43 2.09 4.81 -12.53
N GLN A 44 1.40 3.92 -11.83
CA GLN A 44 1.75 2.49 -11.76
C GLN A 44 3.19 2.19 -11.30
N TYR A 45 3.78 3.02 -10.43
CA TYR A 45 5.15 2.82 -9.94
C TYR A 45 5.22 2.39 -8.47
N CYS A 46 4.15 2.61 -7.71
CA CYS A 46 4.12 2.37 -6.27
C CYS A 46 3.32 1.10 -5.99
N ALA A 47 3.99 0.04 -5.53
CA ALA A 47 3.30 -1.18 -5.16
C ALA A 47 2.46 -0.95 -3.88
N ILE A 48 1.25 -1.53 -3.81
CA ILE A 48 0.40 -1.46 -2.63
C ILE A 48 -0.06 -2.85 -2.21
N GLY A 49 -0.10 -3.08 -0.90
CA GLY A 49 -0.55 -4.35 -0.36
C GLY A 49 -1.00 -4.27 1.10
N SER A 50 -1.52 -5.40 1.61
CA SER A 50 -1.98 -5.52 3.00
C SER A 50 -1.72 -6.91 3.56
N VAL A 51 -1.08 -6.98 4.72
CA VAL A 51 -0.83 -8.20 5.50
C VAL A 51 -2.12 -8.88 5.93
N LYS A 52 -3.23 -8.13 6.02
CA LYS A 52 -4.54 -8.66 6.42
C LYS A 52 -5.06 -9.69 5.41
N SER A 53 -4.62 -9.62 4.15
CA SER A 53 -4.92 -10.65 3.15
C SER A 53 -4.32 -12.02 3.48
N ASN A 54 -3.22 -12.06 4.24
CA ASN A 54 -2.52 -13.29 4.59
C ASN A 54 -2.98 -13.87 5.94
N ILE A 55 -3.22 -13.02 6.93
CA ILE A 55 -3.41 -13.45 8.33
C ILE A 55 -4.70 -12.91 8.97
N GLY A 56 -5.54 -12.24 8.20
CA GLY A 56 -6.78 -11.62 8.68
C GLY A 56 -6.55 -10.33 9.46
N HIS A 57 -7.64 -9.78 10.01
CA HIS A 57 -7.58 -8.57 10.82
C HIS A 57 -7.24 -8.90 12.27
N LEU A 58 -6.00 -8.63 12.68
CA LEU A 58 -5.51 -8.93 14.03
C LEU A 58 -5.83 -7.84 15.07
N GLU A 59 -6.85 -7.01 14.82
CA GLU A 59 -7.23 -5.86 15.66
C GLU A 59 -6.00 -5.09 16.18
N SER A 60 -5.78 -5.07 17.50
CA SER A 60 -4.67 -4.37 18.15
C SER A 60 -3.27 -4.80 17.68
N ALA A 61 -3.12 -6.01 17.12
CA ALA A 61 -1.85 -6.52 16.60
C ALA A 61 -1.65 -6.29 15.10
N ALA A 62 -2.61 -5.69 14.38
CA ALA A 62 -2.50 -5.50 12.94
C ALA A 62 -1.36 -4.53 12.56
N GLY A 63 -1.13 -3.49 13.36
CA GLY A 63 -0.02 -2.56 13.14
C GLY A 63 1.37 -3.21 13.22
N ILE A 64 1.62 -4.04 14.25
CA ILE A 64 2.90 -4.73 14.39
C ILE A 64 3.09 -5.82 13.32
N ALA A 65 2.01 -6.48 12.89
CA ALA A 65 2.07 -7.43 11.79
C ALA A 65 2.45 -6.75 10.46
N ALA A 66 1.86 -5.60 10.17
CA ALA A 66 2.14 -4.80 8.99
C ALA A 66 3.62 -4.34 8.96
N LEU A 67 4.11 -3.82 10.09
CA LEU A 67 5.52 -3.44 10.24
C LEU A 67 6.46 -4.63 10.06
N THR A 68 6.13 -5.77 10.67
CA THR A 68 6.94 -6.99 10.58
C THR A 68 7.04 -7.47 9.12
N LYS A 69 5.93 -7.48 8.38
CA LYS A 69 5.92 -7.79 6.95
C LYS A 69 6.85 -6.87 6.17
N VAL A 70 6.75 -5.56 6.37
CA VAL A 70 7.60 -4.57 5.68
C VAL A 70 9.08 -4.81 5.96
N ILE A 71 9.46 -5.01 7.22
CA ILE A 71 10.85 -5.26 7.61
C ILE A 71 11.38 -6.54 6.94
N LEU A 72 10.59 -7.61 6.92
CA LEU A 72 10.97 -8.86 6.25
C LEU A 72 11.10 -8.67 4.73
N GLN A 73 10.18 -7.95 4.09
CA GLN A 73 10.28 -7.63 2.67
C GLN A 73 11.55 -6.83 2.35
N MET A 74 11.93 -5.87 3.19
CA MET A 74 13.18 -5.11 3.03
C MET A 74 14.41 -6.01 3.20
N GLN A 75 14.42 -6.85 4.24
CA GLN A 75 15.51 -7.79 4.51
C GLN A 75 15.72 -8.76 3.34
N HIS A 76 14.62 -9.26 2.77
CA HIS A 76 14.64 -10.20 1.65
C HIS A 76 14.70 -9.52 0.28
N LYS A 77 14.62 -8.19 0.22
CA LYS A 77 14.54 -7.39 -1.02
C LYS A 77 13.45 -7.90 -1.97
N GLN A 78 12.30 -8.28 -1.41
CA GLN A 78 11.18 -8.87 -2.14
C GLN A 78 9.86 -8.30 -1.66
N LEU A 79 8.95 -8.06 -2.59
CA LEU A 79 7.57 -7.69 -2.30
C LEU A 79 6.71 -8.95 -2.39
N VAL A 80 6.02 -9.27 -1.31
CA VAL A 80 5.16 -10.46 -1.21
C VAL A 80 3.74 -10.13 -1.69
N PRO A 81 3.03 -11.09 -2.29
CA PRO A 81 1.70 -10.85 -2.82
C PRO A 81 0.68 -10.57 -1.72
N SER A 82 -0.23 -9.63 -2.00
CA SER A 82 -1.50 -9.48 -1.28
C SER A 82 -2.51 -10.45 -1.86
N LEU A 83 -2.97 -11.40 -1.04
CA LEU A 83 -3.84 -12.48 -1.48
C LEU A 83 -5.26 -11.98 -1.78
N HIS A 84 -6.02 -12.77 -2.53
CA HIS A 84 -7.42 -12.50 -2.91
C HIS A 84 -7.61 -11.26 -3.78
N SER A 85 -6.53 -10.75 -4.37
CA SER A 85 -6.54 -9.54 -5.18
C SER A 85 -6.59 -9.82 -6.68
N GLU A 86 -6.87 -11.06 -7.13
CA GLU A 86 -6.92 -11.40 -8.56
C GLU A 86 -7.99 -10.58 -9.31
N VAL A 87 -9.09 -10.27 -8.62
CA VAL A 87 -10.14 -9.38 -9.09
C VAL A 87 -10.14 -8.14 -8.21
N LEU A 88 -9.67 -7.02 -8.76
CA LEU A 88 -9.61 -5.74 -8.06
C LEU A 88 -11.00 -5.17 -7.79
N ASN A 89 -11.09 -4.30 -6.77
CA ASN A 89 -12.34 -3.60 -6.49
C ASN A 89 -12.71 -2.66 -7.66
N PRO A 90 -13.85 -2.86 -8.34
CA PRO A 90 -14.22 -2.07 -9.53
C PRO A 90 -14.53 -0.60 -9.22
N ASN A 91 -14.68 -0.25 -7.93
CA ASN A 91 -14.85 1.13 -7.49
C ASN A 91 -13.52 1.90 -7.37
N ILE A 92 -12.39 1.25 -7.70
CA ILE A 92 -11.06 1.84 -7.64
C ILE A 92 -10.46 1.83 -9.05
N THR A 93 -10.10 3.01 -9.55
CA THR A 93 -9.43 3.16 -10.84
C THR A 93 -7.93 3.11 -10.64
N PHE A 94 -7.39 1.90 -10.57
CA PHE A 94 -5.95 1.72 -10.35
C PHE A 94 -5.13 2.18 -11.55
N GLU A 95 -5.62 2.01 -12.78
CA GLU A 95 -4.93 2.28 -14.05
C GLU A 95 -4.46 3.74 -14.16
N ASP A 96 -5.24 4.66 -13.59
CA ASP A 96 -4.94 6.10 -13.57
C ASP A 96 -4.27 6.56 -12.27
N SER A 97 -3.96 5.64 -11.37
CA SER A 97 -3.33 5.91 -10.09
C SER A 97 -1.82 5.63 -10.11
N PRO A 98 -1.05 6.20 -9.16
CA PRO A 98 0.33 5.81 -8.94
C PRO A 98 0.48 4.37 -8.41
N PHE A 99 -0.63 3.73 -7.99
CA PHE A 99 -0.62 2.48 -7.24
C PHE A 99 -0.86 1.26 -8.12
N VAL A 100 -0.07 0.22 -7.91
CA VAL A 100 -0.25 -1.11 -8.48
C VAL A 100 -0.42 -2.13 -7.35
N VAL A 101 -1.49 -2.92 -7.38
CA VAL A 101 -1.72 -3.94 -6.35
C VAL A 101 -0.70 -5.06 -6.49
N GLN A 102 0.01 -5.36 -5.40
CA GLN A 102 1.05 -6.38 -5.38
C GLN A 102 0.43 -7.79 -5.45
N GLN A 103 0.21 -8.32 -6.65
CA GLN A 103 -0.44 -9.64 -6.85
C GLN A 103 0.54 -10.81 -6.90
N GLN A 104 1.81 -10.55 -7.22
CA GLN A 104 2.84 -11.59 -7.42
C GLN A 104 4.06 -11.35 -6.54
N LEU A 105 4.86 -12.38 -6.27
CA LEU A 105 6.17 -12.17 -5.64
C LEU A 105 7.08 -11.45 -6.64
N GLN A 106 7.67 -10.32 -6.25
CA GLN A 106 8.63 -9.61 -7.11
C GLN A 106 9.85 -9.12 -6.33
N ALA A 107 10.94 -8.86 -7.05
CA ALA A 107 12.09 -8.19 -6.47
C ALA A 107 11.72 -6.76 -6.07
N TRP A 108 12.18 -6.31 -4.91
CA TRP A 108 12.00 -4.94 -4.47
C TRP A 108 13.14 -4.06 -4.99
N THR A 109 12.96 -3.51 -6.19
CA THR A 109 13.95 -2.66 -6.82
C THR A 109 13.81 -1.20 -6.37
N PRO A 110 14.93 -0.45 -6.24
CA PRO A 110 14.86 0.99 -6.03
C PRO A 110 14.12 1.70 -7.17
N ILE A 111 13.35 2.74 -6.84
CA ILE A 111 12.74 3.60 -7.86
C ILE A 111 13.82 4.52 -8.44
N THR A 112 13.82 4.65 -9.76
CA THR A 112 14.57 5.66 -10.52
C THR A 112 13.60 6.68 -11.07
N LEU A 113 13.83 7.97 -10.80
CA LEU A 113 13.10 9.07 -11.46
C LEU A 113 13.95 9.60 -12.61
N SER A 114 13.30 9.90 -13.73
CA SER A 114 13.93 10.60 -14.85
C SER A 114 13.82 12.10 -14.62
N GLU A 115 14.93 12.74 -14.23
CA GLU A 115 15.02 14.20 -14.20
C GLU A 115 15.90 14.67 -15.38
N ASN A 116 15.35 15.49 -16.28
CA ASN A 116 16.06 16.10 -17.41
C ASN A 116 16.78 15.10 -18.33
N GLY A 117 16.20 13.92 -18.57
CA GLY A 117 16.76 12.89 -19.45
C GLY A 117 17.94 12.12 -18.85
N LYS A 118 18.18 12.27 -17.54
CA LYS A 118 19.10 11.43 -16.76
C LYS A 118 18.30 10.63 -15.75
N GLU A 119 18.38 9.31 -15.85
CA GLU A 119 17.91 8.41 -14.81
C GLU A 119 18.78 8.62 -13.57
N LYS A 120 18.18 9.16 -12.50
CA LYS A 120 18.86 9.27 -11.22
C LYS A 120 18.15 8.35 -10.24
N PRO A 121 18.87 7.39 -9.61
CA PRO A 121 18.30 6.67 -8.49
C PRO A 121 17.98 7.71 -7.41
N ILE A 122 16.74 7.70 -6.92
CA ILE A 122 16.35 8.61 -5.86
C ILE A 122 17.22 8.22 -4.65
N HIS A 123 18.02 9.15 -4.14
CA HIS A 123 18.95 8.90 -3.04
C HIS A 123 18.17 8.60 -1.74
N CYS A 124 17.74 7.35 -1.59
CA CYS A 124 17.44 6.68 -0.33
C CYS A 124 17.81 5.20 -0.52
N GLU A 125 18.76 4.71 0.28
CA GLU A 125 19.01 3.26 0.43
C GLU A 125 17.73 2.53 0.85
N PRO A 126 17.64 1.22 0.58
CA PRO A 126 16.59 0.62 -0.25
C PRO A 126 15.16 0.96 0.19
N ALA A 127 14.27 1.12 -0.79
CA ALA A 127 12.84 0.86 -0.65
C ALA A 127 12.09 1.73 0.39
N SER A 128 11.79 2.99 0.07
CA SER A 128 10.95 3.85 0.92
C SER A 128 9.53 3.26 1.06
N VAL A 129 9.04 3.17 2.30
CA VAL A 129 7.72 2.62 2.64
C VAL A 129 6.85 3.63 3.37
N LEU A 130 5.57 3.62 3.03
CA LEU A 130 4.52 4.24 3.85
C LEU A 130 3.71 3.16 4.56
N LEU A 131 3.70 3.21 5.89
CA LEU A 131 2.75 2.45 6.72
C LEU A 131 1.54 3.34 7.01
N VAL A 132 0.35 2.88 6.62
CA VAL A 132 -0.90 3.58 6.95
C VAL A 132 -1.35 3.13 8.35
N PRO A 133 -1.43 4.03 9.35
CA PRO A 133 -1.82 3.66 10.70
C PRO A 133 -3.29 3.23 10.75
N GLU A 134 -3.62 2.33 11.67
CA GLU A 134 -5.02 2.02 11.94
C GLU A 134 -5.71 3.21 12.60
N VAL A 135 -6.86 3.59 12.04
CA VAL A 135 -7.80 4.50 12.72
C VAL A 135 -8.74 3.66 13.58
N PRO A 136 -8.95 4.01 14.86
CA PRO A 136 -9.90 3.28 15.69
C PRO A 136 -11.30 3.37 15.08
N MET A 137 -11.82 2.24 14.62
CA MET A 137 -13.19 2.11 14.17
C MET A 137 -14.13 2.23 15.38
N PRO A 138 -15.18 3.09 15.33
CA PRO A 138 -16.17 3.14 16.40
C PRO A 138 -16.86 1.78 16.55
N ILE A 139 -17.06 1.35 17.81
CA ILE A 139 -17.58 0.02 18.19
C ILE A 139 -18.92 -0.32 17.50
N SER A 140 -19.68 0.69 17.06
CA SER A 140 -20.94 0.52 16.32
C SER A 140 -20.80 -0.18 14.96
N PHE A 141 -19.59 -0.32 14.41
CA PHE A 141 -19.34 -1.02 13.14
C PHE A 141 -18.86 -2.48 13.31
N LEU A 142 -18.64 -2.94 14.55
CA LEU A 142 -18.32 -4.35 14.85
C LEU A 142 -19.59 -5.20 14.84
N ASN A 143 -20.01 -5.65 13.66
CA ASN A 143 -21.00 -6.71 13.53
C ASN A 143 -20.27 -8.07 13.41
N PRO A 144 -20.33 -8.97 14.40
CA PRO A 144 -19.55 -10.22 14.45
C PRO A 144 -20.01 -11.31 13.45
N LEU A 145 -20.99 -11.04 12.58
CA LEU A 145 -21.60 -12.06 11.71
C LEU A 145 -21.20 -11.99 10.22
N ASN A 146 -20.11 -11.32 9.84
CA ASN A 146 -19.74 -11.20 8.42
C ASN A 146 -18.30 -11.58 8.09
N HIS A 147 -17.95 -12.84 8.32
CA HIS A 147 -16.67 -13.46 7.90
C HIS A 147 -16.46 -13.54 6.36
N ARG A 148 -17.35 -12.97 5.53
CA ARG A 148 -17.31 -13.09 4.06
C ARG A 148 -16.98 -11.80 3.29
N LYS A 149 -16.73 -10.66 3.97
CA LYS A 149 -16.62 -9.35 3.29
C LYS A 149 -15.21 -8.78 3.14
N PHE A 150 -14.17 -9.51 3.52
CA PHE A 150 -12.78 -9.10 3.38
C PHE A 150 -12.19 -9.82 2.16
N ARG A 151 -12.40 -9.31 0.95
CA ARG A 151 -11.94 -10.07 -0.23
C ARG A 151 -11.05 -9.29 -1.18
N ASN A 152 -11.30 -8.02 -1.49
CA ASN A 152 -10.60 -7.40 -2.61
C ASN A 152 -10.16 -5.99 -2.24
N ILE A 153 -8.85 -5.72 -2.32
CA ILE A 153 -8.30 -4.37 -2.46
C ILE A 153 -8.37 -3.94 -3.92
#